data_AF-A0A0F9PQK3-F1
#
_entry.id   AF-A0A0F9PQK3-F1
#
_cell.length_a   1.000
_cell.length_b   1.000
_cell.length_c   1.000
_cell.angle_alpha   90.00
_cell.angle_beta   90.00
_cell.angle_gamma   90.00
#
_symmetry.space_group_name_H-M   'P 1'
#
loop_
_entity.id
_entity.type
_entity.pdbx_description
1 polymer ?
#
loop_
_entity_poly.entity_id
_entity_poly.type
_entity_poly.pdbx_seq_one_letter_code
_entity_poly.pdbx_strand_id
1 'polypeptide(L)'
;KEAELPDRIVRSNKRGWKFSGVTLNNVSDALKAMAIKSVEVTGLDFGAVDCAIGLDNNPYLIEINSGPGLQGTALQKYVEAFRAKINEIEAPAREERPAARPAPAARRGRAVGAAVADEAPNGGMTRVMRNVRNDEEAQAVIAALMRGDM
;
A
#
# COMPACT_ATOMS: atom_id res chain seq x y z
N LYS A 1 46.15 5.51 -5.31
CA LYS A 1 45.51 5.28 -6.63
C LYS A 1 44.21 6.06 -6.60
N GLU A 2 44.09 7.11 -7.42
CA GLU A 2 42.79 7.75 -7.62
C GLU A 2 41.81 6.69 -8.13
N ALA A 3 40.62 6.65 -7.53
CA ALA A 3 39.58 5.74 -7.99
C ALA A 3 39.11 6.23 -9.36
N GLU A 4 39.37 5.43 -10.40
CA GLU A 4 38.87 5.69 -11.75
C GLU A 4 37.35 5.84 -11.70
N LEU A 5 36.82 6.93 -12.25
CA LEU A 5 35.39 7.22 -12.19
C LEU A 5 34.61 6.14 -12.95
N PRO A 6 33.44 5.69 -12.43
CA PRO A 6 32.65 4.67 -13.09
C PRO A 6 32.10 5.17 -14.45
N ASP A 7 31.90 4.24 -15.40
CA ASP A 7 31.35 4.55 -16.73
C ASP A 7 29.97 5.19 -16.60
N ARG A 8 29.82 6.45 -17.03
CA ARG A 8 28.58 7.21 -16.83
C ARG A 8 27.48 6.86 -17.83
N ILE A 9 27.81 6.16 -18.92
CA ILE A 9 26.88 5.80 -19.98
C ILE A 9 26.28 4.42 -19.70
N VAL A 10 27.12 3.44 -19.35
CA VAL A 10 26.67 2.06 -19.14
C VAL A 10 26.95 1.59 -17.72
N ARG A 11 25.88 1.46 -16.93
CA ARG A 11 25.96 1.09 -15.52
C ARG A 11 26.05 -0.43 -15.37
N SER A 12 27.18 -0.95 -14.89
CA SER A 12 27.36 -2.38 -14.60
C SER A 12 28.47 -2.66 -13.58
N ASN A 13 28.41 -3.83 -12.93
CA ASN A 13 29.45 -4.30 -11.99
C ASN A 13 30.86 -4.37 -12.61
N LYS A 14 30.95 -4.59 -13.93
CA LYS A 14 32.23 -4.65 -14.64
C LYS A 14 32.80 -3.27 -14.97
N ARG A 15 31.98 -2.21 -14.87
CA ARG A 15 32.33 -0.84 -15.27
C ARG A 15 32.35 0.13 -14.09
N GLY A 16 32.68 -0.39 -12.91
CA GLY A 16 32.87 0.42 -11.70
C GLY A 16 31.58 0.74 -10.93
N TRP A 17 30.41 0.25 -11.35
CA TRP A 17 29.18 0.40 -10.57
C TRP A 17 29.05 -0.72 -9.56
N LYS A 18 28.42 -0.43 -8.42
CA LYS A 18 28.09 -1.45 -7.41
C LYS A 18 26.60 -1.42 -7.13
N PHE A 19 25.92 -2.52 -7.44
CA PHE A 19 24.56 -2.73 -6.95
C PHE A 19 24.63 -3.11 -5.48
N SER A 20 24.12 -2.23 -4.62
CA SER A 20 24.08 -2.44 -3.17
C SER A 20 22.64 -2.65 -2.76
N GLY A 21 22.39 -3.62 -1.88
CA GLY A 21 21.08 -3.76 -1.24
C GLY A 21 20.75 -2.47 -0.50
N VAL A 22 19.68 -1.80 -0.90
CA VAL A 22 19.27 -0.55 -0.27
C VAL A 22 18.32 -0.88 0.87
N THR A 23 18.62 -0.40 2.08
CA THR A 23 17.65 -0.38 3.17
C THR A 23 16.67 0.77 2.93
N LEU A 24 15.39 0.58 3.27
CA LEU A 24 14.36 1.60 3.04
C LEU A 24 14.70 2.95 3.70
N ASN A 25 15.55 2.95 4.74
CA ASN A 25 15.97 4.15 5.45
C ASN A 25 16.83 5.10 4.59
N ASN A 26 17.47 4.60 3.53
CA ASN A 26 18.36 5.39 2.67
C ASN A 26 17.71 5.81 1.34
N VAL A 27 16.39 5.67 1.23
CA VAL A 27 15.61 6.05 0.05
C VAL A 27 14.69 7.20 0.40
N SER A 28 14.61 8.21 -0.47
CA SER A 28 13.67 9.32 -0.35
C SER A 28 12.22 8.82 -0.27
N ASP A 29 11.44 9.39 0.65
CA ASP A 29 10.02 9.03 0.81
C ASP A 29 9.21 9.37 -0.44
N ALA A 30 9.56 10.44 -1.16
CA ALA A 30 8.93 10.79 -2.43
C ALA A 30 9.15 9.69 -3.49
N LEU A 31 10.35 9.11 -3.54
CA LEU A 31 10.65 8.01 -4.46
C LEU A 31 9.86 6.74 -4.10
N LYS A 32 9.76 6.41 -2.81
CA LYS A 32 8.96 5.28 -2.33
C LYS A 32 7.49 5.46 -2.67
N ALA A 33 6.93 6.64 -2.38
CA ALA A 33 5.54 6.96 -2.67
C ALA A 33 5.23 6.86 -4.16
N MET A 34 6.12 7.36 -5.01
CA MET A 34 5.99 7.22 -6.47
C MET A 34 6.04 5.75 -6.90
N ALA A 35 6.98 4.96 -6.37
CA ALA A 35 7.09 3.54 -6.71
C ALA A 35 5.84 2.75 -6.32
N ILE A 36 5.32 2.94 -5.10
CA ILE A 36 4.09 2.27 -4.64
C ILE A 36 2.91 2.65 -5.55
N LYS A 37 2.69 3.95 -5.78
CA LYS A 37 1.60 4.42 -6.63
C LYS A 37 1.70 3.91 -8.06
N SER A 38 2.91 3.80 -8.60
CA SER A 38 3.14 3.27 -9.94
C SER A 38 2.64 1.83 -10.08
N VAL A 39 2.87 0.99 -9.07
CA VAL A 39 2.31 -0.37 -9.04
C VAL A 39 0.78 -0.32 -8.92
N GLU A 40 0.25 0.49 -8.01
CA GLU A 40 -1.20 0.61 -7.79
C GLU A 40 -1.98 1.00 -9.06
N VAL A 41 -1.51 2.00 -9.82
CA VAL A 41 -2.20 2.47 -11.03
C VAL A 41 -2.18 1.48 -12.18
N THR A 42 -1.27 0.50 -12.15
CA THR A 42 -1.23 -0.59 -13.14
C THR A 42 -2.18 -1.73 -12.81
N GLY A 43 -2.82 -1.69 -11.63
CA GLY A 43 -3.71 -2.76 -11.17
C GLY A 43 -2.98 -4.06 -10.79
N LEU A 44 -1.66 -4.00 -10.63
CA LEU A 44 -0.86 -5.14 -10.19
C LEU A 44 -1.00 -5.30 -8.66
N ASP A 45 -1.19 -6.54 -8.21
CA ASP A 45 -1.14 -6.87 -6.78
C ASP A 45 0.30 -6.73 -6.22
N PHE A 46 1.30 -6.94 -7.08
CA PHE A 46 2.72 -6.72 -6.79
C PHE A 46 3.52 -6.49 -8.07
N GLY A 47 4.68 -5.84 -7.94
CA GLY A 47 5.62 -5.59 -9.04
C GLY A 47 6.92 -4.98 -8.54
N ALA A 48 7.84 -4.70 -9.46
CA ALA A 48 8.99 -3.85 -9.19
C ALA A 48 8.97 -2.60 -10.06
N VAL A 49 9.60 -1.54 -9.57
CA VAL A 49 9.66 -0.26 -10.25
C VAL A 49 11.11 0.17 -10.32
N ASP A 50 11.61 0.33 -11.54
CA ASP A 50 12.90 0.96 -11.77
C ASP A 50 12.69 2.47 -11.76
N CYS A 51 13.34 3.13 -10.81
CA CYS A 51 13.19 4.55 -10.58
C CYS A 51 14.53 5.18 -10.20
N ALA A 52 14.62 6.50 -10.35
CA ALA A 52 15.83 7.26 -10.05
C ALA A 52 15.49 8.61 -9.39
N ILE A 53 16.47 9.18 -8.71
CA ILE A 53 16.46 10.59 -8.32
C ILE A 53 17.31 11.35 -9.35
N GLY A 54 16.75 12.38 -9.95
CA GLY A 54 17.46 13.27 -10.88
C GLY A 54 18.43 14.21 -10.15
N LEU A 55 19.24 14.93 -10.92
CA LEU A 55 20.16 15.95 -10.38
C LEU A 55 19.42 17.15 -9.77
N ASP A 56 18.15 17.30 -10.11
CA ASP A 56 17.19 18.26 -9.57
C ASP A 56 16.51 17.78 -8.28
N ASN A 57 16.96 16.64 -7.72
CA ASN A 57 16.36 15.95 -6.57
C ASN A 57 14.92 15.46 -6.77
N ASN A 58 14.41 15.43 -8.00
CA ASN A 58 13.07 14.91 -8.28
C ASN A 58 13.08 13.39 -8.50
N PRO A 59 12.02 12.67 -8.09
CA PRO A 59 11.85 11.25 -8.40
C PRO A 59 11.36 11.05 -9.84
N TYR A 60 11.94 10.07 -10.52
CA TYR A 60 11.62 9.69 -11.90
C TYR A 60 11.30 8.20 -11.99
N LEU A 61 10.17 7.88 -12.62
CA LEU A 61 9.78 6.53 -13.01
C LEU A 61 10.44 6.18 -14.35
N ILE A 62 11.05 4.99 -14.45
CA ILE A 62 11.70 4.53 -15.68
C ILE A 62 10.95 3.32 -16.26
N GLU A 63 10.69 2.31 -15.44
CA GLU A 63 10.05 1.06 -15.87
C GLU A 63 9.24 0.43 -14.72
N ILE A 64 8.14 -0.23 -15.07
CA ILE A 64 7.35 -1.07 -14.16
C ILE A 64 7.41 -2.51 -14.65
N ASN A 65 7.85 -3.40 -13.77
CA ASN A 65 8.04 -4.82 -14.03
C ASN A 65 6.97 -5.64 -13.31
N SER A 66 6.11 -6.32 -14.07
CA SER A 66 5.12 -7.27 -13.51
C SER A 66 5.74 -8.59 -13.03
N GLY A 67 6.93 -8.93 -13.52
CA GLY A 67 7.68 -10.13 -13.15
C GLY A 67 9.07 -9.81 -12.63
N PRO A 68 9.20 -9.29 -11.39
CA PRO A 68 10.51 -8.99 -10.83
C PRO A 68 11.33 -10.25 -10.59
N GLY A 69 12.65 -10.14 -10.72
CA GLY A 69 13.57 -11.20 -10.33
C GLY A 69 13.52 -11.43 -8.81
N LEU A 70 12.97 -12.56 -8.37
CA LEU A 70 12.88 -12.93 -6.96
C LEU A 70 13.99 -13.92 -6.60
N GLN A 71 15.06 -13.43 -5.96
CA GLN A 71 16.15 -14.25 -5.47
C GLN A 71 16.64 -13.75 -4.10
N GLY A 72 17.27 -14.65 -3.33
CA GLY A 72 17.87 -14.31 -2.04
C GLY A 72 16.90 -13.64 -1.06
N THR A 73 17.30 -12.51 -0.49
CA THR A 73 16.52 -11.78 0.53
C THR A 73 15.23 -11.17 -0.03
N ALA A 74 15.18 -10.83 -1.32
CA ALA A 74 13.97 -10.32 -1.96
C ALA A 74 12.87 -11.40 -1.93
N LEU A 75 13.21 -12.64 -2.30
CA LEU A 75 12.27 -13.77 -2.26
C LEU A 75 11.70 -13.97 -0.85
N GLN A 76 12.55 -13.93 0.18
CA GLN A 76 12.10 -14.12 1.57
C GLN A 76 11.08 -13.07 2.00
N LYS A 77 11.31 -11.79 1.67
CA LYS A 77 10.37 -10.70 1.99
C LYS A 77 9.02 -10.86 1.30
N TYR A 78 9.01 -11.31 0.04
CA TYR A 78 7.78 -11.59 -0.68
C TYR A 78 7.02 -12.76 -0.05
N VAL A 79 7.71 -13.83 0.34
CA VAL A 79 7.10 -14.97 1.05
C VAL A 79 6.47 -14.52 2.37
N GLU A 80 7.18 -13.69 3.15
CA GLU A 80 6.66 -13.13 4.40
C GLU A 80 5.41 -12.27 4.17
N ALA A 81 5.44 -11.38 3.18
CA ALA A 81 4.30 -10.53 2.83
C ALA A 81 3.07 -11.34 2.38
N PHE A 82 3.27 -12.34 1.52
CA PHE A 82 2.16 -13.19 1.07
C PHE A 82 1.59 -14.04 2.20
N ARG A 83 2.44 -14.60 3.09
CA ARG A 83 1.96 -15.32 4.28
C ARG A 83 1.11 -14.42 5.18
N ALA A 84 1.55 -13.19 5.42
CA ALA A 84 0.76 -12.23 6.19
C ALA A 84 -0.59 -11.96 5.53
N LYS A 85 -0.63 -11.82 4.20
CA LYS A 85 -1.88 -11.57 3.48
C LYS A 85 -2.81 -12.78 3.46
N ILE A 86 -2.27 -13.99 3.30
CA ILE A 86 -3.04 -15.24 3.40
C ILE A 86 -3.66 -15.34 4.78
N ASN A 87 -2.90 -15.12 5.85
CA ASN A 87 -3.42 -15.14 7.22
C ASN A 87 -4.51 -14.09 7.45
N GLU A 88 -4.41 -12.91 6.83
CA GLU A 88 -5.47 -11.88 6.89
C GLU A 88 -6.76 -12.34 6.22
N ILE A 89 -6.65 -13.05 5.08
CA ILE A 89 -7.78 -13.58 4.32
C ILE A 89 -8.43 -14.77 5.05
N GLU A 90 -7.61 -15.65 5.64
CA GLU A 90 -8.06 -16.85 6.35
C GLU A 90 -8.52 -16.56 7.78
N ALA A 91 -8.17 -15.40 8.33
CA ALA A 91 -8.59 -15.03 9.68
C ALA A 91 -10.14 -15.05 9.76
N PRO A 92 -10.71 -15.74 10.76
CA PRO A 92 -12.14 -15.69 10.96
C PRO A 92 -12.55 -14.24 11.18
N ALA A 93 -13.65 -13.83 10.55
CA ALA A 93 -14.20 -12.48 10.68
C ALA A 93 -14.17 -12.09 12.16
N ARG A 94 -13.33 -11.12 12.49
CA ARG A 94 -13.19 -10.66 13.87
C ARG A 94 -14.57 -10.15 14.25
N GLU A 95 -15.28 -10.84 15.13
CA GLU A 95 -16.51 -10.29 15.70
C GLU A 95 -16.14 -8.93 16.27
N GLU A 96 -16.62 -7.87 15.64
CA GLU A 96 -16.61 -6.55 16.24
C GLU A 96 -17.46 -6.68 17.51
N ARG A 97 -16.81 -6.93 18.65
CA ARG A 97 -17.46 -6.77 19.93
C ARG A 97 -17.93 -5.32 19.92
N PRO A 98 -19.25 -5.06 19.94
CA PRO A 98 -19.74 -3.70 19.95
C PRO A 98 -19.05 -3.00 21.12
N ALA A 99 -18.46 -1.84 20.85
CA ALA A 99 -17.87 -1.00 21.89
C ALA A 99 -18.88 -0.97 23.04
N ALA A 100 -18.45 -1.41 24.22
CA ALA A 100 -19.31 -1.46 25.39
C ALA A 100 -19.99 -0.09 25.49
N ARG A 101 -21.32 -0.06 25.31
CA ARG A 101 -22.07 1.18 25.44
C ARG A 101 -21.69 1.76 26.80
N PRO A 102 -21.25 3.02 26.89
CA PRO A 102 -20.97 3.62 28.19
C PRO A 102 -22.23 3.42 29.05
N ALA A 103 -22.01 2.97 30.29
CA ALA A 103 -23.08 2.66 31.21
C ALA A 103 -24.09 3.83 31.24
N PRO A 104 -25.40 3.56 31.17
CA PRO A 104 -26.39 4.63 31.17
C PRO A 104 -26.20 5.44 32.46
N ALA A 105 -25.92 6.74 32.32
CA ALA A 105 -25.91 7.66 33.44
C ALA A 105 -27.24 7.52 34.19
N ALA A 106 -27.16 7.27 35.50
CA ALA A 106 -28.31 7.03 36.36
C ALA A 106 -29.31 8.19 36.24
N ARG A 107 -30.38 7.99 35.46
CA ARG A 107 -31.51 8.91 35.45
C ARG A 107 -32.35 8.66 36.70
N ARG A 108 -32.38 9.67 37.59
CA ARG A 108 -33.42 9.77 38.62
C ARG A 108 -34.79 9.79 37.94
N GLY A 109 -35.67 8.91 38.41
CA GLY A 109 -36.80 8.40 37.64
C GLY A 109 -37.97 9.34 37.42
N ARG A 110 -38.84 8.91 36.50
CA ARG A 110 -40.30 8.96 36.63
C ARG A 110 -40.90 7.90 35.71
N ALA A 111 -41.79 7.07 36.24
CA ALA A 111 -42.56 6.07 35.50
C ALA A 111 -43.56 6.74 34.56
N VAL A 112 -43.82 6.19 33.36
CA VAL A 112 -45.13 5.70 32.85
C VAL A 112 -44.91 4.90 31.53
N GLY A 113 -45.64 3.79 31.34
CA GLY A 113 -46.24 3.45 30.03
C GLY A 113 -45.61 2.31 29.20
N ALA A 114 -46.41 1.27 28.93
CA ALA A 114 -46.09 0.07 28.16
C ALA A 114 -46.29 0.22 26.63
N ALA A 115 -45.56 -0.55 25.81
CA ALA A 115 -46.01 -1.05 24.50
C ALA A 115 -45.01 -2.08 23.87
N VAL A 116 -45.51 -3.31 23.73
CA VAL A 116 -45.43 -4.33 22.66
C VAL A 116 -44.21 -4.53 21.74
N ALA A 117 -43.94 -5.82 21.48
CA ALA A 117 -42.90 -6.43 20.64
C ALA A 117 -43.20 -6.38 19.12
N ASP A 118 -42.16 -6.54 18.29
CA ASP A 118 -42.29 -7.25 17.01
C ASP A 118 -40.93 -7.83 16.52
N GLU A 119 -40.99 -9.01 15.89
CA GLU A 119 -39.87 -9.84 15.42
C GLU A 119 -39.61 -9.72 13.89
N ALA A 120 -38.32 -9.82 13.51
CA ALA A 120 -37.75 -10.41 12.27
C ALA A 120 -37.97 -9.68 10.90
N PRO A 121 -37.28 -10.05 9.78
CA PRO A 121 -36.27 -11.10 9.56
C PRO A 121 -35.00 -10.69 8.76
N ASN A 122 -34.09 -11.68 8.68
CA ASN A 122 -32.95 -11.86 7.78
C ASN A 122 -33.06 -11.24 6.36
N GLY A 123 -31.97 -10.61 5.92
CA GLY A 123 -31.73 -10.27 4.52
C GLY A 123 -30.23 -10.29 4.22
N GLY A 124 -29.70 -11.45 3.86
CA GLY A 124 -28.35 -11.57 3.33
C GLY A 124 -28.23 -10.84 2.00
N MET A 125 -27.24 -9.96 1.87
CA MET A 125 -26.79 -9.44 0.59
C MET A 125 -25.31 -9.71 0.39
N THR A 126 -25.03 -10.53 -0.61
CA THR A 126 -23.73 -10.84 -1.19
C THR A 126 -23.03 -9.54 -1.59
N ARG A 127 -21.94 -9.18 -0.90
CA ARG A 127 -21.11 -8.04 -1.28
C ARG A 127 -20.20 -8.45 -2.43
N VAL A 128 -20.64 -8.18 -3.66
CA VAL A 128 -19.77 -8.22 -4.84
C VAL A 128 -18.73 -7.11 -4.67
N MET A 129 -17.45 -7.48 -4.51
CA MET A 129 -16.34 -6.52 -4.57
C MET A 129 -16.34 -5.87 -5.95
N ARG A 130 -16.66 -4.57 -6.01
CA ARG A 130 -16.30 -3.72 -7.14
C ARG A 130 -15.00 -3.02 -6.79
N ASN A 131 -13.87 -3.52 -7.31
CA ASN A 131 -12.69 -2.69 -7.50
C ASN A 131 -12.86 -1.95 -8.82
N VAL A 132 -13.35 -0.74 -8.74
CA VAL A 132 -13.21 0.24 -9.83
C VAL A 132 -12.76 1.52 -9.14
N ARG A 133 -11.45 1.74 -9.05
CA ARG A 133 -10.93 3.09 -8.84
C ARG A 133 -10.89 3.71 -10.23
N ASN A 134 -11.62 4.80 -10.37
CA ASN A 134 -11.87 5.49 -11.62
C ASN A 134 -10.56 6.13 -12.07
N ASP A 135 -10.20 6.02 -13.35
CA ASP A 135 -8.94 6.56 -13.89
C ASP A 135 -8.74 8.06 -13.57
N GLU A 136 -9.83 8.82 -13.39
CA GLU A 136 -9.80 10.23 -12.99
C GLU A 136 -9.24 10.46 -11.58
N GLU A 137 -9.52 9.59 -10.61
CA GLU A 137 -8.99 9.70 -9.24
C GLU A 137 -7.48 9.41 -9.22
N ALA A 138 -7.05 8.42 -10.00
CA ALA A 138 -5.64 8.11 -10.18
C ALA A 138 -4.89 9.30 -10.81
N GLN A 139 -5.46 9.91 -11.86
CA GLN A 139 -4.87 11.09 -12.50
C GLN A 139 -4.85 12.31 -11.58
N ALA A 140 -5.88 12.54 -10.77
CA ALA A 140 -5.93 13.66 -9.84
C ALA A 140 -4.85 13.54 -8.74
N VAL A 141 -4.62 12.34 -8.21
CA VAL A 141 -3.57 12.08 -7.21
C VAL A 141 -2.17 12.23 -7.80
N ILE A 142 -1.95 11.79 -9.04
CA ILE A 142 -0.68 12.00 -9.76
C ILE A 142 -0.45 13.50 -9.98
N ALA A 143 -1.47 14.24 -10.40
CA ALA A 143 -1.36 15.67 -10.65
C ALA A 143 -1.07 16.47 -9.37
N ALA A 144 -1.63 16.07 -8.22
CA ALA A 144 -1.36 16.70 -6.93
C ALA A 144 0.10 16.46 -6.45
N LEU A 145 0.63 15.25 -6.68
CA LEU A 145 2.03 14.92 -6.41
C LEU A 145 3.01 15.76 -7.24
N MET A 146 2.72 15.94 -8.53
CA MET A 146 3.58 16.71 -9.43
C MET A 146 3.61 18.21 -9.09
N ARG A 147 2.62 18.71 -8.34
CA ARG A 147 2.56 20.09 -7.87
C ARG A 147 3.14 20.30 -6.46
N GLY A 148 3.45 19.23 -5.73
CA GLY A 148 3.94 19.31 -4.36
C GLY A 148 2.86 19.69 -3.34
N ASP A 149 1.59 19.45 -3.65
CA ASP A 149 0.43 19.85 -2.83
C ASP A 149 0.11 18.87 -1.68
N MET A 150 1.05 18.01 -1.26
CA MET A 150 0.89 17.07 -0.14
C MET A 150 2.08 17.09 0.83
#